data_AF-A0A1Q7VKW4-F1
#
_entry.id   AF-A0A1Q7VKW4-F1
#
_cell.length_a   1.000
_cell.length_b   1.000
_cell.length_c   1.000
_cell.angle_alpha   90.00
_cell.angle_beta   90.00
_cell.angle_gamma   90.00
#
_symmetry.space_group_name_H-M   'P 1'
#
loop_
_entity.id
_entity.type
_entity.pdbx_description
1 polymer ?
#
loop_
_entity_poly.entity_id
_entity_poly.type
_entity_poly.pdbx_seq_one_letter_code
_entity_poly.pdbx_strand_id
1 'polypeptide(L)'
;MERYHLQEWLNFITAELHKQFSPLFQSTTPAEYKETLKEKIGQRFDWVGHQLKGKDYLMGSTFTVADAYLFTMLTWTKHVGIDLARWPVLTAYQARVAARPKVREAMIAEGLIKQSDRVTA
;
A
#
# COMPACT_ATOMS: atom_id res chain seq x y z
N MET A 1 12.92 1.92 21.32
CA MET A 1 11.95 2.81 20.63
C MET A 1 11.58 2.31 19.24
N GLU A 2 12.55 1.95 18.38
CA GLU A 2 12.28 1.51 16.99
C GLU A 2 11.21 0.40 16.87
N ARG A 3 11.28 -0.66 17.68
CA ARG A 3 10.29 -1.75 17.67
C ARG A 3 8.86 -1.27 17.95
N TYR A 4 8.69 -0.25 18.80
CA TYR A 4 7.38 0.31 19.11
C TYR A 4 6.84 1.18 17.97
N HIS A 5 7.70 1.94 17.28
CA HIS A 5 7.30 2.64 16.04
C HIS A 5 6.94 1.66 14.92
N LEU A 6 7.60 0.50 14.85
CA LEU A 6 7.16 -0.56 13.94
C LEU A 6 5.76 -1.06 14.29
N GLN A 7 5.47 -1.28 15.58
CA GLN A 7 4.14 -1.69 16.04
C GLN A 7 3.09 -0.61 15.78
N GLU A 8 3.44 0.66 15.96
CA GLU A 8 2.60 1.81 15.63
C GLU A 8 2.20 1.79 14.15
N TRP A 9 3.16 1.60 13.23
CA TRP A 9 2.87 1.45 11.81
C TRP A 9 1.99 0.25 11.50
N LEU A 10 2.30 -0.92 12.05
CA LEU A 10 1.50 -2.13 11.83
C LEU A 10 0.06 -1.97 12.35
N ASN A 11 -0.11 -1.31 13.48
CA ASN A 11 -1.43 -1.03 14.05
C ASN A 11 -2.21 -0.03 13.17
N PHE A 12 -1.55 1.05 12.74
CA PHE A 12 -2.13 2.02 11.81
C PHE A 12 -2.59 1.34 10.51
N ILE A 13 -1.72 0.56 9.85
CA ILE A 13 -2.07 -0.12 8.59
C ILE A 13 -3.24 -1.08 8.81
N THR A 14 -3.28 -1.78 9.94
CA THR A 14 -4.38 -2.72 10.25
C THR A 14 -5.70 -2.00 10.46
N ALA A 15 -5.73 -0.99 11.33
CA ALA A 15 -6.97 -0.37 11.79
C ALA A 15 -7.48 0.73 10.84
N GLU A 16 -6.58 1.55 10.30
CA GLU A 16 -6.93 2.74 9.52
C GLU A 16 -6.92 2.50 8.01
N LEU A 17 -6.21 1.49 7.52
CA LEU A 17 -6.19 1.12 6.10
C LEU A 17 -6.92 -0.18 5.84
N HIS A 18 -6.38 -1.32 6.28
CA HIS A 18 -6.89 -2.64 5.90
C HIS A 18 -8.38 -2.81 6.19
N LYS A 19 -8.83 -2.44 7.40
CA LYS A 19 -10.27 -2.52 7.74
C LYS A 19 -11.19 -1.70 6.84
N GLN A 20 -10.70 -0.58 6.27
CA GLN A 20 -11.49 0.26 5.36
C GLN A 20 -11.66 -0.36 3.98
N PHE A 21 -10.76 -1.27 3.57
CA PHE A 21 -10.88 -1.97 2.28
C PHE A 21 -11.94 -3.08 2.31
N SER A 22 -12.18 -3.72 3.45
CA SER A 22 -13.08 -4.89 3.52
C SER A 22 -14.48 -4.64 2.95
N PRO A 23 -15.18 -3.52 3.25
CA PRO A 23 -16.51 -3.27 2.65
C PRO A 23 -16.44 -2.90 1.15
N LEU A 24 -15.31 -2.39 0.65
CA LEU A 24 -15.17 -2.06 -0.77
C LEU A 24 -15.27 -3.31 -1.67
N PHE A 25 -14.81 -4.46 -1.16
CA PHE A 25 -14.89 -5.75 -1.85
C PHE A 25 -16.23 -6.47 -1.70
N GLN A 26 -17.13 -5.99 -0.85
CA GLN A 26 -18.44 -6.62 -0.66
C GLN A 26 -19.46 -6.08 -1.68
N SER A 27 -20.16 -6.98 -2.36
CA SER A 27 -21.23 -6.62 -3.31
C SER A 27 -22.44 -6.01 -2.61
N THR A 28 -22.65 -6.32 -1.33
CA THR A 28 -23.76 -5.82 -0.50
C THR A 28 -23.53 -4.42 0.06
N THR A 29 -22.31 -3.88 -0.03
CA THR A 29 -22.01 -2.55 0.49
C THR A 29 -22.59 -1.47 -0.42
N PRO A 30 -23.42 -0.53 0.10
CA PRO A 30 -24.01 0.53 -0.71
C PRO A 30 -22.98 1.38 -1.44
N ALA A 31 -23.27 1.76 -2.70
CA ALA A 31 -22.33 2.48 -3.55
C ALA A 31 -21.89 3.82 -2.93
N GLU A 32 -22.82 4.60 -2.39
CA GLU A 32 -22.53 5.87 -1.72
C GLU A 32 -21.57 5.69 -0.53
N TYR A 33 -21.75 4.62 0.23
CA TYR A 33 -20.86 4.31 1.35
C TYR A 33 -19.45 3.90 0.89
N LYS A 34 -19.34 3.22 -0.27
CA LYS A 34 -18.03 2.92 -0.87
C LYS A 34 -17.26 4.20 -1.21
N GLU A 35 -17.93 5.23 -1.72
CA GLU A 35 -17.27 6.51 -2.00
C GLU A 35 -16.78 7.18 -0.71
N THR A 36 -17.59 7.19 0.37
CA THR A 36 -17.15 7.68 1.68
C THR A 36 -15.92 6.93 2.21
N LEU A 37 -15.84 5.61 2.00
CA LEU A 37 -14.67 4.82 2.40
C LEU A 37 -13.43 5.15 1.58
N LYS A 38 -13.57 5.35 0.26
CA LYS A 38 -12.47 5.77 -0.61
C LYS A 38 -11.92 7.13 -0.20
N GLU A 39 -12.79 8.08 0.15
CA GLU A 39 -12.38 9.39 0.66
C GLU A 39 -11.59 9.27 1.97
N LYS A 40 -12.07 8.44 2.91
CA LYS A 40 -11.35 8.17 4.17
C LYS A 40 -9.98 7.55 3.92
N ILE A 41 -9.89 6.55 3.05
CA ILE A 41 -8.60 5.95 2.63
C ILE A 41 -7.70 7.02 2.02
N GLY A 42 -8.25 7.90 1.18
CA GLY A 42 -7.52 9.02 0.59
C GLY A 42 -6.90 9.94 1.64
N GLN A 43 -7.66 10.31 2.69
CA GLN A 43 -7.12 11.11 3.80
C GLN A 43 -5.98 10.39 4.55
N ARG A 44 -6.05 9.06 4.69
CA ARG A 44 -4.96 8.28 5.27
C ARG A 44 -3.75 8.24 4.35
N PHE A 45 -3.94 8.15 3.05
CA PHE A 45 -2.87 8.24 2.06
C PHE A 45 -2.22 9.63 2.01
N ASP A 46 -2.98 10.71 2.19
CA ASP A 46 -2.43 12.06 2.37
C ASP A 46 -1.46 12.09 3.56
N TRP A 47 -1.87 11.52 4.70
CA TRP A 47 -1.02 11.44 5.90
C TRP A 47 0.22 10.55 5.68
N VAL A 48 0.07 9.35 5.12
CA VAL A 48 1.20 8.44 4.82
C VAL A 48 2.18 9.10 3.85
N GLY A 49 1.68 9.77 2.81
CA GLY A 49 2.50 10.51 1.86
C GLY A 49 3.32 11.61 2.53
N HIS A 50 2.77 12.28 3.54
CA HIS A 50 3.54 13.22 4.37
C HIS A 50 4.62 12.52 5.20
N GLN A 51 4.31 11.37 5.81
CA GLN A 51 5.25 10.61 6.63
C GLN A 51 6.44 10.04 5.85
N LEU A 52 6.26 9.79 4.54
CA LEU A 52 7.29 9.28 3.62
C LEU A 52 8.20 10.36 3.04
N LYS A 53 7.93 11.65 3.27
CA LYS A 53 8.81 12.72 2.76
C LYS A 53 10.24 12.54 3.30
N GLY A 54 11.20 12.45 2.38
CA GLY A 54 12.62 12.27 2.70
C GLY A 54 12.99 10.86 3.20
N LYS A 55 12.11 9.87 3.06
CA LYS A 55 12.38 8.47 3.44
C LYS A 55 12.20 7.53 2.26
N ASP A 56 13.00 6.47 2.22
CA ASP A 56 12.86 5.41 1.23
C ASP A 56 11.73 4.44 1.60
N TYR A 57 11.58 4.21 2.92
CA TYR A 57 10.65 3.29 3.57
C TYR A 57 9.98 3.91 4.81
N LEU A 58 8.95 3.26 5.36
CA LEU A 58 8.14 3.81 6.45
C LEU A 58 8.95 4.16 7.71
N MET A 59 10.01 3.40 7.97
CA MET A 59 10.89 3.57 9.13
C MET A 59 12.26 4.19 8.79
N GLY A 60 12.42 4.78 7.60
CA GLY A 60 13.67 5.42 7.17
C GLY A 60 14.23 4.77 5.91
N SER A 61 15.48 4.30 5.96
CA SER A 61 16.19 3.72 4.81
C SER A 61 16.13 2.18 4.75
N THR A 62 15.68 1.53 5.83
CA THR A 62 15.59 0.06 5.91
C THR A 62 14.17 -0.41 5.68
N PHE A 63 14.01 -1.36 4.76
CA PHE A 63 12.73 -2.03 4.52
C PHE A 63 12.34 -2.90 5.72
N THR A 64 11.08 -2.81 6.14
CA THR A 64 10.52 -3.56 7.26
C THR A 64 9.25 -4.31 6.87
N VAL A 65 8.73 -5.11 7.80
CA VAL A 65 7.43 -5.80 7.60
C VAL A 65 6.26 -4.83 7.44
N ALA A 66 6.35 -3.59 7.96
CA ALA A 66 5.32 -2.58 7.72
C ALA A 66 5.27 -2.17 6.24
N ASP A 67 6.42 -2.14 5.56
CA ASP A 67 6.49 -1.79 4.14
C ASP A 67 5.86 -2.87 3.25
N ALA A 68 6.09 -4.15 3.58
CA ALA A 68 5.41 -5.26 2.91
C ALA A 68 3.88 -5.14 3.04
N TYR A 69 3.40 -4.75 4.22
CA TYR A 69 1.97 -4.64 4.47
C TYR A 69 1.35 -3.43 3.75
N LEU A 70 1.98 -2.25 3.82
CA LEU A 70 1.51 -1.08 3.09
C LEU A 70 1.53 -1.33 1.58
N PHE A 71 2.56 -1.98 1.06
CA PHE A 71 2.63 -2.35 -0.35
C PHE A 71 1.40 -3.14 -0.80
N THR A 72 0.99 -4.17 -0.04
CA THR A 72 -0.24 -4.92 -0.32
C THR A 72 -1.49 -4.05 -0.30
N MET A 73 -1.61 -3.11 0.64
CA MET A 73 -2.74 -2.16 0.64
C MET A 73 -2.73 -1.26 -0.61
N LEU A 74 -1.56 -0.79 -1.03
CA LEU A 74 -1.43 0.03 -2.24
C LEU A 74 -1.76 -0.76 -3.50
N THR A 75 -1.47 -2.06 -3.59
CA THR A 75 -1.84 -2.87 -4.77
C THR A 75 -3.35 -3.10 -4.89
N TRP A 76 -4.10 -3.02 -3.79
CA TRP A 76 -5.56 -3.19 -3.79
C TRP A 76 -6.32 -2.00 -4.36
N THR A 77 -5.72 -0.80 -4.34
CA THR A 77 -6.32 0.45 -4.84
C THR A 77 -6.87 0.32 -6.27
N LYS A 78 -6.12 -0.34 -7.15
CA LYS A 78 -6.52 -0.60 -8.56
C LYS A 78 -7.81 -1.43 -8.68
N HIS A 79 -8.09 -2.30 -7.71
CA HIS A 79 -9.26 -3.17 -7.72
C HIS A 79 -10.52 -2.49 -7.17
N VAL A 80 -10.35 -1.39 -6.43
CA VAL A 80 -11.45 -0.64 -5.80
C VAL A 80 -11.64 0.75 -6.42
N GLY A 81 -10.94 1.06 -7.51
CA GLY A 81 -11.10 2.33 -8.22
C GLY A 81 -10.53 3.53 -7.48
N ILE A 82 -9.46 3.34 -6.70
CA ILE A 82 -8.68 4.44 -6.12
C ILE A 82 -7.46 4.67 -7.01
N ASP A 83 -7.33 5.86 -7.60
CA ASP A 83 -6.17 6.22 -8.41
C ASP A 83 -5.03 6.76 -7.54
N LEU A 84 -3.91 6.03 -7.53
CA LEU A 84 -2.71 6.44 -6.80
C LEU A 84 -1.96 7.61 -7.44
N ALA A 85 -2.28 8.00 -8.69
CA ALA A 85 -1.66 9.16 -9.34
C ALA A 85 -1.85 10.46 -8.53
N ARG A 86 -2.89 10.54 -7.69
CA ARG A 86 -3.10 11.63 -6.73
C ARG A 86 -1.95 11.78 -5.72
N TRP A 87 -1.20 10.70 -5.43
CA TRP A 87 -0.08 10.70 -4.50
C TRP A 87 1.22 10.20 -5.16
N PRO A 88 1.95 11.05 -5.89
CA PRO A 88 3.19 10.66 -6.57
C PRO A 88 4.24 10.01 -5.65
N VAL A 89 4.31 10.44 -4.39
CA VAL A 89 5.20 9.85 -3.38
C VAL A 89 4.84 8.39 -3.08
N LEU A 90 3.55 8.05 -3.04
CA LEU A 90 3.09 6.68 -2.81
C LEU A 90 3.31 5.81 -4.05
N THR A 91 3.10 6.37 -5.25
CA THR A 91 3.42 5.68 -6.51
C THR A 91 4.90 5.35 -6.60
N ALA A 92 5.78 6.30 -6.29
CA ALA A 92 7.23 6.08 -6.28
C ALA A 92 7.65 5.06 -5.21
N TYR A 93 7.07 5.15 -4.01
CA TYR A 93 7.27 4.18 -2.94
C TYR A 93 6.83 2.76 -3.35
N GLN A 94 5.63 2.63 -3.92
CA GLN A 94 5.09 1.35 -4.39
C GLN A 94 5.99 0.73 -5.46
N ALA A 95 6.45 1.53 -6.43
CA ALA A 95 7.37 1.07 -7.47
C ALA A 95 8.70 0.56 -6.88
N ARG A 96 9.25 1.28 -5.88
CA ARG A 96 10.47 0.87 -5.17
C ARG A 96 10.31 -0.46 -4.45
N VAL A 97 9.18 -0.67 -3.76
CA VAL A 97 8.90 -1.94 -3.08
C VAL A 97 8.66 -3.06 -4.10
N ALA A 98 7.91 -2.79 -5.18
CA ALA A 98 7.66 -3.74 -6.27
C ALA A 98 8.94 -4.21 -6.96
N ALA A 99 9.99 -3.39 -7.01
CA ALA A 99 11.26 -3.75 -7.62
C ALA A 99 12.09 -4.75 -6.80
N ARG A 100 11.78 -4.98 -5.52
CA ARG A 100 12.56 -5.87 -4.64
C ARG A 100 12.47 -7.33 -5.14
N PRO A 101 13.58 -8.09 -5.21
CA PRO A 101 13.57 -9.45 -5.76
C PRO A 101 12.53 -10.39 -5.13
N LYS A 102 12.44 -10.40 -3.80
CA LYS A 102 11.48 -11.26 -3.08
C LYS A 102 10.02 -10.80 -3.21
N VAL A 103 9.78 -9.52 -3.42
CA VAL A 103 8.43 -9.01 -3.72
C VAL A 103 8.02 -9.48 -5.12
N ARG A 104 8.92 -9.36 -6.10
CA ARG A 104 8.66 -9.85 -7.47
C ARG A 104 8.45 -11.36 -7.52
N GLU A 105 9.30 -12.13 -6.82
CA GLU A 105 9.13 -13.59 -6.71
C GLU A 105 7.75 -13.96 -6.15
N ALA A 106 7.31 -13.29 -5.08
CA ALA A 106 5.97 -13.49 -4.52
C ALA A 106 4.86 -13.12 -5.51
N MET A 107 4.96 -11.97 -6.17
CA MET A 107 3.98 -11.54 -7.17
C MET A 107 3.89 -12.48 -8.37
N ILE A 108 5.00 -13.11 -8.78
CA ILE A 108 5.00 -14.15 -9.83
C ILE A 108 4.34 -15.43 -9.32
N ALA A 109 4.71 -15.88 -8.12
CA ALA A 109 4.16 -17.10 -7.52
C ALA A 109 2.63 -17.01 -7.30
N GLU A 110 2.13 -15.82 -6.98
CA GLU A 110 0.71 -15.52 -6.84
C GLU A 110 0.01 -15.18 -8.17
N GLY A 111 0.72 -15.20 -9.29
CA GLY A 111 0.14 -14.96 -10.63
C GLY A 111 -0.24 -13.51 -10.92
N LEU A 112 0.28 -12.55 -10.15
CA LEU A 112 -0.02 -11.11 -10.28
C LEU A 112 0.78 -10.43 -11.40
N ILE A 113 1.95 -10.94 -11.75
CA ILE A 113 2.81 -10.47 -12.86
C ILE A 113 3.48 -11.66 -13.56
N LYS A 114 3.92 -11.46 -14.81
CA LYS A 114 4.59 -12.53 -15.58
C LYS A 114 6.10 -12.50 -15.36
N GLN A 115 6.73 -13.66 -15.47
CA GLN A 115 8.19 -13.78 -15.36
C GLN A 115 8.94 -13.05 -16.48
N SER A 116 8.30 -12.85 -17.64
CA SER A 116 8.82 -12.09 -18.78
C SER A 116 8.95 -10.59 -18.51
N ASP A 117 8.33 -10.06 -17.46
CA ASP A 117 8.37 -8.63 -17.10
C ASP A 117 9.70 -8.25 -16.41
N ARG A 118 10.76 -9.05 -16.62
CA ARG A 118 12.13 -8.71 -16.24
C ARG A 118 12.55 -7.49 -17.07
N VAL A 119 12.52 -6.32 -16.46
CA VAL A 119 13.29 -5.17 -16.94
C VAL A 119 14.73 -5.66 -17.04
N THR A 120 15.22 -5.80 -18.27
CA THR A 120 16.64 -5.94 -18.58
C THR A 120 17.39 -4.87 -17.81
N ALA A 121 18.32 -5.32 -16.97
CA ALA A 121 19.28 -4.47 -16.29
C ALA A 121 20.16 -3.74 -17.31
#